data_AF-G6YG99-F1
#
_entry.id   AF-G6YG99-F1
#
_cell.length_a   1.000
_cell.length_b   1.000
_cell.length_c   1.000
_cell.angle_alpha   90.00
_cell.angle_beta   90.00
_cell.angle_gamma   90.00
#
_symmetry.space_group_name_H-M   'P 1'
#
loop_
_entity.id
_entity.type
_entity.pdbx_description
1 polymer ?
#
loop_
_entity_poly.entity_id
_entity_poly.type
_entity_poly.pdbx_seq_one_letter_code
_entity_poly.pdbx_strand_id
1 'polypeptide(L)'
;MAESPENTPKIDDSASDHPEGDLPDIVDLVMEMGALPPASGPTPRVPARLEALVATATSYAKAASSDNTQNAYAKDWRHFTSWCRREGFNPLPPSSQVIGLYIGACASGSVIDTAAGDPKRGAPALSVATIERRLSGLAWNFTQRGVPMDRADRHIATVLAGIRRKHAKPPRQKEAVLGDDIKAMVATLSHDLRGLRDRAILLLGFAGGLRRSEIVGLDVVRDDHSDGAGWIEIFPDQGVLVTLRGKTGWREVEVGRGASDQTCPVAALESWIRFGRIAKGPLFRRIFKDNKTVDVERLSDKHVARLVKQTALAAGIRSDLPEGERALLFSGHSLRAGLASSADIGERYVQKQLGHASPEMTRKYQRRRDRFRTNLTKASGL
;
A
#
# COMPACT_ATOMS: atom_id res chain seq x y z
N MET A 1 -8.23 13.03 79.83
CA MET A 1 -7.66 12.13 78.81
C MET A 1 -8.39 12.49 77.51
N ALA A 2 -8.01 13.55 76.80
CA ALA A 2 -6.77 13.75 76.04
C ALA A 2 -6.65 12.73 74.89
N GLU A 3 -7.24 13.08 73.74
CA GLU A 3 -6.75 12.67 72.42
C GLU A 3 -6.94 13.87 71.47
N SER A 4 -5.81 14.35 70.99
CA SER A 4 -5.63 15.51 70.10
C SER A 4 -5.90 15.12 68.64
N PRO A 5 -6.39 16.04 67.78
CA PRO A 5 -6.34 15.87 66.35
C PRO A 5 -4.98 16.35 65.82
N GLU A 6 -4.25 15.48 65.11
CA GLU A 6 -2.99 15.84 64.47
C GLU A 6 -3.23 16.75 63.26
N ASN A 7 -2.71 17.95 63.46
CA ASN A 7 -2.46 19.06 62.58
C ASN A 7 -1.54 18.66 61.41
N THR A 8 -2.02 18.85 60.18
CA THR A 8 -1.18 18.94 58.97
C THR A 8 -0.15 20.06 59.09
N PRO A 9 1.12 19.82 58.72
CA PRO A 9 2.00 20.88 58.22
C PRO A 9 2.24 20.72 56.71
N LYS A 10 2.05 21.83 56.00
CA LYS A 10 2.62 22.10 54.69
C LYS A 10 4.16 22.08 54.80
N ILE A 11 4.83 21.47 53.84
CA ILE A 11 6.24 21.75 53.55
C ILE A 11 6.36 22.09 52.07
N ASP A 12 7.08 23.18 51.87
CA ASP A 12 7.33 23.95 50.66
C ASP A 12 8.42 23.31 49.78
N ASP A 13 8.45 23.76 48.53
CA ASP A 13 9.36 23.43 47.45
C ASP A 13 10.86 23.54 47.83
N SER A 14 11.63 22.49 47.55
CA SER A 14 13.01 22.64 47.06
C SER A 14 13.53 21.38 46.35
N ALA A 15 13.60 21.49 45.03
CA ALA A 15 14.54 20.86 44.08
C ALA A 15 15.37 19.64 44.54
N SER A 16 15.13 18.50 43.89
CA SER A 16 16.20 17.55 43.55
C SER A 16 15.95 16.97 42.16
N ASP A 17 16.88 17.31 41.28
CA ASP A 17 17.01 16.98 39.87
C ASP A 17 17.13 15.46 39.65
N HIS A 18 16.15 14.86 38.98
CA HIS A 18 16.25 13.49 38.43
C HIS A 18 16.01 13.58 36.91
N PRO A 19 16.98 13.19 36.07
CA PRO A 19 16.73 13.14 34.64
C PRO A 19 15.78 11.96 34.39
N GLU A 20 14.56 12.28 33.96
CA GLU A 20 13.66 11.33 33.32
C GLU A 20 14.44 10.69 32.16
N GLY A 21 14.73 9.40 32.32
CA GLY A 21 15.32 8.60 31.25
C GLY A 21 14.33 8.50 30.11
N ASP A 22 14.59 9.25 29.05
CA ASP A 22 13.98 9.08 27.73
C ASP A 22 13.96 7.59 27.37
N LEU A 23 12.76 7.00 27.40
CA LEU A 23 12.50 5.72 26.79
C LEU A 23 12.75 5.87 25.29
N PRO A 24 13.67 5.08 24.70
CA PRO A 24 14.01 5.25 23.30
C PRO A 24 12.80 5.02 22.40
N ASP A 25 12.72 5.82 21.33
CA ASP A 25 11.65 5.81 20.35
C ASP A 25 11.45 4.38 19.81
N ILE A 26 10.20 3.95 19.67
CA ILE A 26 9.83 2.61 19.14
C ILE A 26 10.39 2.40 17.72
N VAL A 27 10.74 3.49 17.03
CA VAL A 27 11.45 3.48 15.74
C VAL A 27 12.91 3.06 15.90
N ASP A 28 13.59 3.46 16.97
CA ASP A 28 15.00 3.14 17.23
C ASP A 28 15.19 1.67 17.60
N LEU A 29 14.29 1.09 18.39
CA LEU A 29 14.30 -0.34 18.72
C LEU A 29 14.10 -1.23 17.48
N VAL A 30 13.34 -0.75 16.48
CA VAL A 30 13.08 -1.45 15.22
C VAL A 30 14.27 -1.33 14.26
N MET A 31 15.03 -0.24 14.33
CA MET A 31 16.28 -0.06 13.60
C MET A 31 17.43 -0.87 14.23
N GLU A 32 17.49 -0.98 15.56
CA GLU A 32 18.46 -1.82 16.29
C GLU A 32 18.23 -3.32 16.03
N MET A 33 16.98 -3.78 15.94
CA MET A 33 16.65 -5.16 15.57
C MET A 33 16.80 -5.47 14.06
N GLY A 34 17.00 -4.43 13.25
CA GLY A 34 17.37 -4.49 11.84
C GLY A 34 18.88 -4.37 11.61
N ALA A 35 19.66 -4.02 12.63
CA ALA A 35 21.11 -4.09 12.57
C ALA A 35 21.51 -5.56 12.43
N LEU A 36 22.34 -5.82 11.42
CA LEU A 36 23.08 -7.07 11.30
C LEU A 36 23.65 -7.40 12.69
N PRO A 37 23.51 -8.64 13.21
CA PRO A 37 24.43 -9.07 14.26
C PRO A 37 25.84 -8.80 13.73
N PRO A 38 26.77 -8.26 14.55
CA PRO A 38 28.13 -8.02 14.08
C PRO A 38 28.60 -9.32 13.46
N ALA A 39 28.92 -9.27 12.17
CA ALA A 39 29.45 -10.42 11.46
C ALA A 39 30.59 -10.96 12.32
N SER A 40 30.55 -12.24 12.69
CA SER A 40 31.57 -12.91 13.47
C SER A 40 32.84 -13.07 12.60
N GLY A 41 33.47 -11.94 12.30
CA GLY A 41 34.61 -11.77 11.41
C GLY A 41 34.99 -10.29 11.35
N PRO A 42 36.27 -9.94 11.21
CA PRO A 42 36.70 -8.54 11.18
C PRO A 42 35.98 -7.82 10.03
N THR A 43 35.12 -6.85 10.35
CA THR A 43 34.60 -5.91 9.36
C THR A 43 35.81 -5.31 8.64
N PRO A 44 35.90 -5.42 7.30
CA PRO A 44 37.03 -4.86 6.58
C PRO A 44 37.11 -3.38 6.92
N ARG A 45 38.25 -2.94 7.50
CA ARG A 45 38.48 -1.53 7.79
C ARG A 45 38.43 -0.77 6.47
N VAL A 46 37.31 -0.08 6.24
CA VAL A 46 37.13 0.74 5.06
C VAL A 46 38.05 1.96 5.21
N PRO A 47 38.99 2.20 4.28
CA PRO A 47 39.79 3.42 4.29
C PRO A 47 38.89 4.66 4.31
N ALA A 48 39.23 5.69 5.10
CA ALA A 48 38.43 6.91 5.27
C ALA A 48 37.99 7.55 3.92
N ARG A 49 38.83 7.46 2.89
CA ARG A 49 38.51 7.91 1.52
C ARG A 49 37.30 7.24 0.87
N LEU A 50 36.85 6.09 1.38
CA LEU A 50 35.74 5.29 0.86
C LEU A 50 34.49 5.34 1.75
N GLU A 51 34.49 6.06 2.87
CA GLU A 51 33.32 6.18 3.75
C GLU A 51 32.10 6.79 3.02
N ALA A 52 32.33 7.81 2.19
CA ALA A 52 31.31 8.39 1.33
C ALA A 52 30.71 7.37 0.33
N LEU A 53 31.53 6.41 -0.13
CA LEU A 53 31.08 5.33 -1.00
C LEU A 53 30.27 4.26 -0.25
N VAL A 54 30.57 4.00 1.03
CA VAL A 54 29.76 3.12 1.87
C VAL A 54 28.37 3.71 2.08
N ALA A 55 28.27 5.00 2.39
CA ALA A 55 26.99 5.70 2.51
C ALA A 55 26.20 5.64 1.19
N THR A 56 26.88 5.87 0.07
CA THR A 56 26.29 5.80 -1.27
C THR A 56 25.80 4.38 -1.62
N ALA A 57 26.61 3.36 -1.39
CA ALA A 57 26.26 1.96 -1.64
C ALA A 57 25.08 1.53 -0.76
N THR A 58 25.03 1.98 0.50
CA THR A 58 23.91 1.74 1.41
C THR A 58 22.63 2.41 0.91
N SER A 59 22.73 3.64 0.40
CA SER A 59 21.60 4.34 -0.22
C SER A 59 21.06 3.60 -1.44
N TYR A 60 21.93 3.11 -2.33
CA TYR A 60 21.53 2.28 -3.46
C TYR A 60 20.90 0.95 -3.05
N ALA A 61 21.43 0.29 -2.02
CA ALA A 61 20.85 -0.93 -1.48
C ALA A 61 19.43 -0.69 -0.92
N LYS A 62 19.21 0.43 -0.21
CA LYS A 62 17.89 0.85 0.25
C LYS A 62 16.94 1.14 -0.93
N ALA A 63 17.42 1.82 -1.97
CA ALA A 63 16.62 2.17 -3.14
C ALA A 63 16.26 0.98 -4.06
N ALA A 64 16.86 -0.20 -3.86
CA ALA A 64 16.63 -1.39 -4.68
C ALA A 64 15.20 -1.97 -4.54
N SER A 65 14.48 -1.62 -3.48
CA SER A 65 13.09 -2.04 -3.29
C SER A 65 12.23 -0.85 -2.88
N SER A 66 10.98 -0.81 -3.35
CA SER A 66 10.08 0.30 -3.00
C SER A 66 9.74 0.31 -1.51
N ASP A 67 9.52 1.49 -0.93
CA ASP A 67 9.19 1.65 0.50
C ASP A 67 7.98 0.82 0.92
N ASN A 68 6.99 0.68 0.02
CA ASN A 68 5.84 -0.19 0.24
C ASN A 68 6.22 -1.66 0.38
N THR A 69 7.21 -2.12 -0.39
CA THR A 69 7.73 -3.50 -0.33
C THR A 69 8.53 -3.69 0.96
N GLN A 70 9.39 -2.73 1.32
CA GLN A 70 10.15 -2.74 2.57
C GLN A 70 9.24 -2.78 3.79
N ASN A 71 8.25 -1.89 3.85
CA ASN A 71 7.26 -1.83 4.93
C ASN A 71 6.44 -3.11 5.03
N ALA A 72 6.11 -3.74 3.90
CA ALA A 72 5.41 -5.02 3.89
C ALA A 72 6.30 -6.15 4.43
N TYR A 73 7.56 -6.23 4.00
CA TYR A 73 8.51 -7.25 4.46
C TYR A 73 8.89 -7.07 5.94
N ALA A 74 9.02 -5.84 6.42
CA ALA A 74 9.24 -5.55 7.84
C ALA A 74 8.06 -6.01 8.70
N LYS A 75 6.81 -5.80 8.24
CA LYS A 75 5.61 -6.32 8.92
C LYS A 75 5.57 -7.85 8.91
N ASP A 76 5.94 -8.48 7.80
CA ASP A 76 5.98 -9.93 7.70
C ASP A 76 7.01 -10.54 8.66
N TRP A 77 8.18 -9.91 8.77
CA TRP A 77 9.22 -10.29 9.72
C TRP A 77 8.77 -10.18 11.16
N ARG A 78 8.24 -9.03 11.57
CA ARG A 78 7.71 -8.81 12.93
C ARG A 78 6.66 -9.83 13.33
N HIS A 79 5.79 -10.17 12.39
CA HIS A 79 4.76 -11.16 12.62
C HIS A 79 5.35 -12.58 12.81
N PHE A 80 6.31 -12.98 11.97
CA PHE A 80 6.99 -14.26 12.13
C PHE A 80 7.78 -14.33 13.43
N THR A 81 8.56 -13.31 13.77
CA THR A 81 9.35 -13.31 15.01
C THR A 81 8.46 -13.27 16.26
N SER A 82 7.34 -12.53 16.22
CA SER A 82 6.32 -12.56 17.27
C SER A 82 5.72 -13.96 17.45
N TRP A 83 5.36 -14.61 16.34
CA TRP A 83 4.87 -15.99 16.36
C TRP A 83 5.91 -16.95 16.94
N CYS A 84 7.17 -16.88 16.47
CA CYS A 84 8.26 -17.72 17.00
C CYS A 84 8.43 -17.55 18.50
N ARG A 85 8.47 -16.31 19.00
CA ARG A 85 8.61 -16.02 20.44
C ARG A 85 7.49 -16.64 21.26
N ARG A 86 6.24 -16.56 20.79
CA ARG A 86 5.09 -17.11 21.50
C ARG A 86 5.09 -18.64 21.53
N GLU A 87 5.48 -19.27 20.43
CA GLU A 87 5.54 -20.73 20.34
C GLU A 87 6.86 -21.33 20.89
N GLY A 88 7.76 -20.49 21.42
CA GLY A 88 9.05 -20.93 21.99
C GLY A 88 10.13 -21.30 20.96
N PHE A 89 9.98 -20.89 19.70
CA PHE A 89 10.98 -21.09 18.66
C PHE A 89 11.98 -19.92 18.59
N ASN A 90 13.24 -20.24 18.31
CA ASN A 90 14.22 -19.23 17.91
C ASN A 90 14.01 -18.88 16.41
N PRO A 91 13.79 -17.61 16.04
CA PRO A 91 13.61 -17.23 14.64
C PRO A 91 14.88 -17.32 13.80
N LEU A 92 16.07 -17.45 14.42
CA LEU A 92 17.35 -17.57 13.74
C LEU A 92 18.17 -18.74 14.33
N PRO A 93 18.84 -19.58 13.52
CA PRO A 93 18.88 -19.58 12.05
C PRO A 93 17.55 -20.02 11.39
N PRO A 94 17.36 -19.83 10.07
CA PRO A 94 16.15 -20.32 9.39
C PRO A 94 16.03 -21.84 9.52
N SER A 95 14.89 -22.33 10.03
CA SER A 95 14.52 -23.74 10.06
C SER A 95 13.32 -23.99 9.15
N SER A 96 13.48 -24.84 8.14
CA SER A 96 12.42 -25.22 7.21
C SER A 96 11.19 -25.79 7.94
N GLN A 97 11.41 -26.54 9.03
CA GLN A 97 10.35 -27.08 9.88
C GLN A 97 9.56 -25.97 10.60
N VAL A 98 10.25 -25.02 11.24
CA VAL A 98 9.62 -23.89 11.94
C VAL A 98 8.84 -23.02 10.96
N ILE A 99 9.39 -22.78 9.77
CA ILE A 99 8.71 -22.02 8.70
C ILE A 99 7.47 -22.78 8.20
N GLY A 100 7.56 -24.11 8.05
CA GLY A 100 6.44 -25.00 7.70
C GLY A 100 5.30 -24.90 8.72
N LEU A 101 5.63 -24.98 10.02
CA LEU A 101 4.66 -24.79 11.11
C LEU A 101 4.02 -23.40 11.06
N TYR A 102 4.82 -22.35 10.86
CA TYR A 102 4.34 -20.98 10.76
C TYR A 102 3.34 -20.77 9.61
N ILE A 103 3.64 -21.27 8.41
CA ILE A 103 2.69 -21.14 7.28
C ILE A 103 1.45 -22.02 7.46
N GLY A 104 1.59 -23.15 8.16
CA GLY A 104 0.46 -23.98 8.59
C GLY A 104 -0.47 -23.23 9.55
N ALA A 105 0.10 -22.55 10.55
CA ALA A 105 -0.63 -21.69 11.49
C ALA A 105 -1.34 -20.53 10.78
N CYS A 106 -0.65 -19.88 9.83
CA CYS A 106 -1.24 -18.85 8.97
C CYS A 106 -2.45 -19.36 8.18
N ALA A 107 -2.40 -20.59 7.68
CA ALA A 107 -3.47 -21.19 6.88
C ALA A 107 -4.64 -21.71 7.73
N SER A 108 -4.40 -22.13 8.98
CA SER A 108 -5.44 -22.65 9.87
C SER A 108 -6.19 -21.55 10.63
N GLY A 109 -5.65 -20.34 10.72
CA GLY A 109 -6.20 -19.27 11.57
C GLY A 109 -5.89 -19.48 13.05
N SER A 110 -4.99 -20.43 13.36
CA SER A 110 -4.49 -20.64 14.72
C SER A 110 -3.49 -19.54 15.07
N VAL A 111 -3.99 -18.54 15.81
CA VAL A 111 -3.22 -17.54 16.57
C VAL A 111 -2.27 -16.67 15.76
N ILE A 112 -2.81 -15.57 15.26
CA ILE A 112 -2.04 -14.45 14.72
C ILE A 112 -2.66 -13.17 15.27
N ASP A 113 -1.93 -12.46 16.12
CA ASP A 113 -2.23 -11.11 16.59
C ASP A 113 -3.59 -10.90 17.28
N THR A 114 -3.59 -10.94 18.61
CA THR A 114 -4.29 -9.88 19.34
C THR A 114 -3.30 -9.14 20.21
N ALA A 115 -3.00 -7.89 19.84
CA ALA A 115 -2.53 -6.87 20.78
C ALA A 115 -3.65 -6.44 21.76
N ALA A 116 -4.67 -7.28 21.94
CA ALA A 116 -5.80 -7.09 22.84
C ALA A 116 -5.99 -8.43 23.56
N GLY A 117 -5.92 -8.43 24.88
CA GLY A 117 -5.97 -9.63 25.73
C GLY A 117 -7.30 -10.36 25.76
N ASP A 118 -7.91 -10.65 24.60
CA ASP A 118 -9.11 -11.47 24.46
C ASP A 118 -8.78 -12.75 23.66
N PRO A 119 -8.65 -13.91 24.34
CA PRO A 119 -8.34 -15.20 23.73
C PRO A 119 -9.44 -15.74 22.79
N LYS A 120 -10.61 -15.10 22.69
CA LYS A 120 -11.80 -15.65 22.01
C LYS A 120 -11.99 -15.26 20.54
N ARG A 121 -11.07 -14.52 19.91
CA ARG A 121 -11.12 -14.28 18.46
C ARG A 121 -9.85 -14.79 17.78
N GLY A 122 -9.90 -16.04 17.30
CA GLY A 122 -8.94 -16.52 16.32
C GLY A 122 -8.94 -15.58 15.10
N ALA A 123 -7.76 -15.13 14.68
CA ALA A 123 -7.64 -14.34 13.47
C ALA A 123 -8.06 -15.20 12.26
N PRO A 124 -8.75 -14.60 11.26
CA PRO A 124 -9.17 -15.36 10.10
C PRO A 124 -7.96 -15.94 9.35
N ALA A 125 -8.09 -17.18 8.89
CA ALA A 125 -7.10 -17.86 8.06
C ALA A 125 -6.64 -16.95 6.91
N LEU A 126 -5.31 -16.85 6.74
CA LEU A 126 -4.73 -16.02 5.69
C LEU A 126 -4.93 -16.67 4.31
N SER A 127 -5.13 -15.84 3.29
CA SER A 127 -5.19 -16.32 1.91
C SER A 127 -3.85 -16.91 1.47
N VAL A 128 -3.88 -17.87 0.54
CA VAL A 128 -2.67 -18.46 -0.05
C VAL A 128 -1.72 -17.39 -0.58
N ALA A 129 -2.24 -16.38 -1.29
CA ALA A 129 -1.43 -15.28 -1.82
C ALA A 129 -0.76 -14.45 -0.71
N THR A 130 -1.43 -14.27 0.44
CA THR A 130 -0.84 -13.59 1.60
C THR A 130 0.28 -14.41 2.21
N ILE A 131 0.11 -15.73 2.33
CA ILE A 131 1.13 -16.65 2.86
C ILE A 131 2.36 -16.66 1.95
N GLU A 132 2.17 -16.77 0.64
CA GLU A 132 3.26 -16.73 -0.34
C GLU A 132 4.03 -15.40 -0.31
N ARG A 133 3.32 -14.28 -0.17
CA ARG A 133 3.92 -12.95 0.02
C ARG A 133 4.74 -12.89 1.31
N ARG A 134 4.21 -13.42 2.42
CA ARG A 134 4.93 -13.50 3.70
C ARG A 134 6.22 -14.31 3.56
N LEU A 135 6.16 -15.48 2.91
CA LEU A 135 7.34 -16.29 2.63
C LEU A 135 8.40 -15.52 1.81
N SER A 136 8.00 -14.68 0.86
CA SER A 136 8.94 -13.81 0.15
C SER A 136 9.57 -12.77 1.07
N GLY A 137 8.78 -12.17 1.97
CA GLY A 137 9.28 -11.24 2.98
C GLY A 137 10.26 -11.91 3.96
N LEU A 138 10.01 -13.16 4.36
CA LEU A 138 10.93 -13.94 5.18
C LEU A 138 12.23 -14.25 4.43
N ALA A 139 12.14 -14.79 3.21
CA ALA A 139 13.31 -15.09 2.38
C ALA A 139 14.20 -13.85 2.24
N TRP A 140 13.60 -12.70 1.93
CA TRP A 140 14.32 -11.43 1.85
C TRP A 140 14.99 -11.07 3.18
N ASN A 141 14.28 -11.11 4.30
CA ASN A 141 14.82 -10.77 5.63
C ASN A 141 15.95 -11.69 6.09
N PHE A 142 15.86 -12.98 5.76
CA PHE A 142 16.90 -13.97 6.03
C PHE A 142 18.15 -13.70 5.18
N THR A 143 17.98 -13.44 3.87
CA THR A 143 19.07 -13.04 2.98
C THR A 143 19.75 -11.75 3.45
N GLN A 144 19.00 -10.74 3.88
CA GLN A 144 19.59 -9.49 4.43
C GLN A 144 20.42 -9.71 5.70
N ARG A 145 20.18 -10.82 6.43
CA ARG A 145 20.92 -11.19 7.64
C ARG A 145 22.08 -12.16 7.37
N GLY A 146 22.38 -12.46 6.11
CA GLY A 146 23.45 -13.37 5.71
C GLY A 146 23.15 -14.86 5.91
N VAL A 147 21.92 -15.22 6.28
CA VAL A 147 21.48 -16.61 6.51
C VAL A 147 20.31 -16.94 5.59
N PRO A 148 20.55 -17.24 4.29
CA PRO A 148 19.48 -17.38 3.31
C PRO A 148 18.55 -18.55 3.63
N MET A 149 17.27 -18.37 3.31
CA MET A 149 16.22 -19.38 3.45
C MET A 149 15.80 -19.88 2.07
N ASP A 150 15.97 -21.17 1.80
CA ASP A 150 15.51 -21.77 0.55
C ASP A 150 13.99 -22.00 0.58
N ARG A 151 13.25 -21.26 -0.24
CA ARG A 151 11.80 -21.44 -0.41
C ARG A 151 11.44 -22.74 -1.14
N ALA A 152 12.37 -23.29 -1.92
CA ALA A 152 12.18 -24.53 -2.66
C ALA A 152 12.47 -25.78 -1.80
N ASP A 153 12.90 -25.59 -0.54
CA ASP A 153 13.06 -26.66 0.42
C ASP A 153 11.83 -27.56 0.44
N ARG A 154 12.08 -28.88 0.43
CA ARG A 154 11.04 -29.91 0.32
C ARG A 154 9.95 -29.75 1.37
N HIS A 155 10.30 -29.38 2.61
CA HIS A 155 9.35 -29.24 3.71
C HIS A 155 8.42 -28.04 3.47
N ILE A 156 8.99 -26.87 3.17
CA ILE A 156 8.22 -25.65 2.88
C ILE A 156 7.33 -25.85 1.66
N ALA A 157 7.90 -26.41 0.58
CA ALA A 157 7.17 -26.67 -0.67
C ALA A 157 6.00 -27.65 -0.48
N THR A 158 6.20 -28.71 0.30
CA THR A 158 5.16 -29.72 0.58
C THR A 158 4.00 -29.14 1.37
N VAL A 159 4.29 -28.38 2.44
CA VAL A 159 3.26 -27.72 3.24
C VAL A 159 2.50 -26.70 2.41
N LEU A 160 3.21 -25.87 1.63
CA LEU A 160 2.57 -24.89 0.74
C LEU A 160 1.71 -25.55 -0.34
N ALA A 161 2.13 -26.69 -0.90
CA ALA A 161 1.31 -27.47 -1.84
C ALA A 161 0.02 -28.00 -1.19
N GLY A 162 0.10 -28.45 0.07
CA GLY A 162 -1.08 -28.84 0.86
C GLY A 162 -2.04 -27.65 1.10
N ILE A 163 -1.49 -26.50 1.51
CA ILE A 163 -2.26 -25.26 1.71
C ILE A 163 -2.95 -24.85 0.40
N ARG A 164 -2.25 -24.89 -0.73
CA ARG A 164 -2.84 -24.61 -2.06
C ARG A 164 -3.98 -25.57 -2.36
N ARG A 165 -3.79 -26.88 -2.22
CA ARG A 165 -4.85 -27.86 -2.49
C ARG A 165 -6.10 -27.65 -1.65
N LYS A 166 -5.95 -27.32 -0.37
CA LYS A 166 -7.07 -27.22 0.57
C LYS A 166 -7.74 -25.84 0.60
N HIS A 167 -6.96 -24.77 0.42
CA HIS A 167 -7.40 -23.39 0.66
C HIS A 167 -7.28 -22.47 -0.54
N ALA A 168 -6.72 -22.91 -1.68
CA ALA A 168 -6.72 -22.08 -2.87
C ALA A 168 -8.17 -21.82 -3.33
N LYS A 169 -8.52 -20.55 -3.36
CA LYS A 169 -9.75 -20.06 -3.97
C LYS A 169 -9.36 -19.21 -5.18
N PRO A 170 -10.17 -19.19 -6.25
CA PRO A 170 -9.98 -18.24 -7.34
C PRO A 170 -9.79 -16.82 -6.77
N PRO A 171 -8.77 -16.06 -7.21
CA PRO A 171 -8.53 -14.72 -6.68
C PRO A 171 -9.78 -13.86 -6.83
N ARG A 172 -10.31 -13.32 -5.71
CA ARG A 172 -11.39 -12.34 -5.76
C ARG A 172 -10.84 -11.04 -6.35
N GLN A 173 -11.07 -10.83 -7.63
CA GLN A 173 -10.77 -9.56 -8.29
C GLN A 173 -11.76 -8.51 -7.79
N LYS A 174 -11.25 -7.31 -7.52
CA LYS A 174 -12.10 -6.18 -7.12
C LYS A 174 -12.96 -5.78 -8.30
N GLU A 175 -14.17 -5.32 -8.01
CA GLU A 175 -15.09 -4.88 -9.05
C GLU A 175 -14.49 -3.65 -9.73
N ALA A 176 -14.51 -3.67 -11.07
CA ALA A 176 -14.09 -2.55 -11.87
C ALA A 176 -15.14 -1.46 -11.76
N VAL A 177 -14.73 -0.24 -11.45
CA VAL A 177 -15.61 0.94 -11.49
C VAL A 177 -15.63 1.39 -12.94
N LEU A 178 -16.79 1.35 -13.61
CA LEU A 178 -16.91 1.73 -15.03
C LEU A 178 -17.06 3.25 -15.20
N GLY A 179 -17.09 3.72 -16.46
CA GLY A 179 -17.19 5.15 -16.76
C GLY A 179 -18.41 5.82 -16.12
N ASP A 180 -19.58 5.18 -16.19
CA ASP A 180 -20.81 5.74 -15.60
C ASP A 180 -20.81 5.64 -14.07
N ASP A 181 -20.19 4.61 -13.51
CA ASP A 181 -19.97 4.49 -12.07
C ASP A 181 -19.12 5.67 -11.54
N ILE A 182 -18.04 6.05 -12.25
CA ILE A 182 -17.21 7.21 -11.87
C ILE A 182 -18.03 8.49 -11.88
N LYS A 183 -18.87 8.71 -12.90
CA LYS A 183 -19.73 9.89 -12.99
C LYS A 183 -20.69 9.95 -11.79
N ALA A 184 -21.31 8.82 -11.45
CA ALA A 184 -22.20 8.70 -10.30
C ALA A 184 -21.45 8.96 -8.97
N MET A 185 -20.26 8.36 -8.78
CA MET A 185 -19.41 8.59 -7.61
C MET A 185 -19.02 10.06 -7.44
N VAL A 186 -18.60 10.70 -8.53
CA VAL A 186 -18.18 12.11 -8.53
C VAL A 186 -19.36 13.05 -8.26
N ALA A 187 -20.58 12.68 -8.67
CA ALA A 187 -21.80 13.44 -8.36
C ALA A 187 -22.16 13.43 -6.85
N THR A 188 -21.67 12.46 -6.07
CA THR A 188 -21.89 12.42 -4.60
C THR A 188 -20.98 13.37 -3.82
N LEU A 189 -19.95 13.92 -4.46
CA LEU A 189 -18.97 14.77 -3.79
C LEU A 189 -19.48 16.21 -3.67
N SER A 190 -19.20 16.82 -2.52
CA SER A 190 -19.39 18.25 -2.29
C SER A 190 -18.56 19.13 -3.23
N HIS A 191 -18.87 20.42 -3.26
CA HIS A 191 -18.12 21.45 -3.99
C HIS A 191 -17.17 22.25 -3.08
N ASP A 192 -16.85 21.71 -1.91
CA ASP A 192 -15.86 22.27 -0.99
C ASP A 192 -14.44 21.80 -1.34
N LEU A 193 -13.45 22.27 -0.58
CA LEU A 193 -12.03 21.99 -0.86
C LEU A 193 -11.71 20.48 -0.85
N ARG A 194 -12.32 19.71 0.05
CA ARG A 194 -12.22 18.24 0.09
C ARG A 194 -12.86 17.60 -1.14
N GLY A 195 -14.05 18.05 -1.51
CA GLY A 195 -14.76 17.56 -2.69
C GLY A 195 -13.99 17.81 -3.99
N LEU A 196 -13.34 18.97 -4.13
CA LEU A 196 -12.46 19.28 -5.27
C LEU A 196 -11.25 18.34 -5.32
N ARG A 197 -10.55 18.13 -4.20
CA ARG A 197 -9.44 17.19 -4.11
C ARG A 197 -9.87 15.78 -4.48
N ASP A 198 -10.94 15.30 -3.84
CA ASP A 198 -11.39 13.93 -3.96
C ASP A 198 -11.95 13.66 -5.38
N ARG A 199 -12.55 14.67 -6.02
CA ARG A 199 -12.94 14.62 -7.44
C ARG A 199 -11.73 14.48 -8.36
N ALA A 200 -10.69 15.29 -8.15
CA ALA A 200 -9.44 15.18 -8.90
C ALA A 200 -8.78 13.79 -8.72
N ILE A 201 -8.79 13.25 -7.50
CA ILE A 201 -8.27 11.90 -7.20
C ILE A 201 -9.02 10.82 -7.99
N LEU A 202 -10.36 10.84 -7.97
CA LEU A 202 -11.17 9.82 -8.64
C LEU A 202 -11.02 9.88 -10.15
N LEU A 203 -11.11 11.09 -10.74
CA LEU A 203 -11.06 11.28 -12.18
C LEU A 203 -9.65 10.99 -12.74
N LEU A 204 -8.60 11.55 -12.14
CA LEU A 204 -7.22 11.29 -12.56
C LEU A 204 -6.85 9.82 -12.34
N GLY A 205 -7.23 9.26 -11.19
CA GLY A 205 -6.96 7.86 -10.86
C GLY A 205 -7.62 6.88 -11.82
N PHE A 206 -8.86 7.17 -12.25
CA PHE A 206 -9.55 6.39 -13.26
C PHE A 206 -8.94 6.59 -14.65
N ALA A 207 -8.87 7.83 -15.13
CA ALA A 207 -8.43 8.14 -16.50
C ALA A 207 -6.97 7.74 -16.77
N GLY A 208 -6.08 7.84 -15.77
CA GLY A 208 -4.70 7.37 -15.86
C GLY A 208 -4.50 5.89 -15.51
N GLY A 209 -5.53 5.19 -15.03
CA GLY A 209 -5.40 3.80 -14.58
C GLY A 209 -4.38 3.64 -13.45
N LEU A 210 -4.33 4.63 -12.56
CA LEU A 210 -3.28 4.78 -11.56
C LEU A 210 -3.54 3.91 -10.33
N ARG A 211 -2.47 3.39 -9.73
CA ARG A 211 -2.54 2.74 -8.41
C ARG A 211 -2.66 3.81 -7.33
N ARG A 212 -3.31 3.48 -6.21
CA ARG A 212 -3.47 4.41 -5.07
C ARG A 212 -2.16 5.09 -4.61
N SER A 213 -1.03 4.35 -4.62
CA SER A 213 0.28 4.87 -4.23
C SER A 213 0.90 5.76 -5.31
N GLU A 214 0.60 5.48 -6.59
CA GLU A 214 1.01 6.34 -7.70
C GLU A 214 0.26 7.67 -7.63
N ILE A 215 -1.06 7.64 -7.36
CA ILE A 215 -1.88 8.86 -7.23
C ILE A 215 -1.32 9.79 -6.15
N VAL A 216 -1.15 9.30 -4.91
CA VAL A 216 -0.67 10.16 -3.82
C VAL A 216 0.80 10.52 -3.94
N GLY A 217 1.59 9.73 -4.69
CA GLY A 217 3.01 9.96 -4.94
C GLY A 217 3.31 11.01 -6.00
N LEU A 218 2.29 11.62 -6.62
CA LEU A 218 2.46 12.69 -7.59
C LEU A 218 2.80 14.03 -6.93
N ASP A 219 3.68 14.77 -7.58
CA ASP A 219 3.98 16.17 -7.29
C ASP A 219 3.47 17.09 -8.40
N VAL A 220 3.23 18.35 -8.07
CA VAL A 220 2.72 19.35 -9.03
C VAL A 220 3.74 19.64 -10.12
N VAL A 221 5.03 19.61 -9.77
CA VAL A 221 6.15 19.85 -10.67
C VAL A 221 7.24 18.84 -10.37
N ARG A 222 8.12 18.58 -11.34
CA ARG A 222 9.30 17.76 -11.11
C ARG A 222 10.20 18.42 -10.07
N ASP A 223 10.56 17.65 -9.05
CA ASP A 223 11.51 18.04 -8.01
C ASP A 223 12.40 16.84 -7.70
N ASP A 224 13.68 16.93 -8.05
CA ASP A 224 14.65 15.85 -7.86
C ASP A 224 15.00 15.63 -6.37
N HIS A 225 14.58 16.54 -5.48
CA HIS A 225 14.72 16.41 -4.02
C HIS A 225 13.45 15.92 -3.32
N SER A 226 12.36 15.72 -4.07
CA SER A 226 11.11 15.22 -3.52
C SER A 226 11.16 13.72 -3.22
N ASP A 227 10.41 13.31 -2.20
CA ASP A 227 10.10 11.91 -1.90
C ASP A 227 9.04 11.30 -2.84
N GLY A 228 8.57 12.10 -3.81
CA GLY A 228 7.56 11.73 -4.78
C GLY A 228 7.98 10.59 -5.71
N ALA A 229 6.97 9.87 -6.21
CA ALA A 229 7.12 8.80 -7.18
C ALA A 229 6.71 9.23 -8.60
N GLY A 230 6.52 10.53 -8.83
CA GLY A 230 6.10 11.06 -10.12
C GLY A 230 5.68 12.53 -10.05
N TRP A 231 5.42 13.12 -11.22
CA TRP A 231 4.91 14.49 -11.34
C TRP A 231 3.91 14.60 -12.50
N ILE A 232 3.26 15.75 -12.60
CA ILE A 232 2.33 16.08 -13.69
C ILE A 232 2.86 17.22 -14.55
N GLU A 233 2.47 17.24 -15.81
CA GLU A 233 2.68 18.34 -16.75
C GLU A 233 1.35 18.61 -17.45
N ILE A 234 0.75 19.78 -17.19
CA ILE A 234 -0.54 20.16 -17.77
C ILE A 234 -0.29 20.88 -19.09
N PHE A 235 -0.84 20.34 -20.17
CA PHE A 235 -0.83 20.97 -21.48
C PHE A 235 -2.17 21.68 -21.70
N PRO A 236 -2.20 23.02 -21.78
CA PRO A 236 -3.42 23.79 -22.01
C PRO A 236 -4.21 23.23 -23.20
N ASP A 237 -5.53 23.16 -23.05
CA ASP A 237 -6.48 22.67 -24.07
C ASP A 237 -6.29 21.22 -24.57
N GLN A 238 -5.25 20.50 -24.12
CA GLN A 238 -4.98 19.13 -24.54
C GLN A 238 -5.24 18.11 -23.43
N GLY A 239 -4.49 18.20 -22.33
CA GLY A 239 -4.41 17.10 -21.39
C GLY A 239 -3.43 17.31 -20.25
N VAL A 240 -3.16 16.23 -19.53
CA VAL A 240 -2.08 16.14 -18.54
C VAL A 240 -1.23 14.92 -18.85
N LEU A 241 0.09 15.11 -18.89
CA LEU A 241 1.07 14.04 -18.91
C LEU A 241 1.44 13.71 -17.46
N VAL A 242 1.35 12.43 -17.11
CA VAL A 242 1.66 11.94 -15.77
C VAL A 242 2.88 11.04 -15.85
N THR A 243 3.99 11.51 -15.28
CA THR A 243 5.26 10.77 -15.26
C THR A 243 5.38 10.03 -13.94
N LEU A 244 5.61 8.72 -14.01
CA LEU A 244 5.53 7.82 -12.85
C LEU A 244 6.74 6.89 -12.78
N ARG A 245 7.27 6.72 -11.57
CA ARG A 245 8.25 5.69 -11.25
C ARG A 245 7.55 4.40 -10.85
N GLY A 246 7.44 3.48 -11.82
CA GLY A 246 6.92 2.14 -11.62
C GLY A 246 7.95 1.18 -11.03
N LYS A 247 7.55 -0.09 -10.87
CA LYS A 247 8.45 -1.17 -10.41
C LYS A 247 9.59 -1.48 -11.38
N THR A 248 9.39 -1.21 -12.67
CA THR A 248 10.30 -1.56 -13.77
C THR A 248 10.94 -0.33 -14.41
N GLY A 249 10.93 0.81 -13.72
CA GLY A 249 11.42 2.08 -14.24
C GLY A 249 10.32 3.12 -14.46
N TRP A 250 10.70 4.20 -15.15
CA TRP A 250 9.82 5.32 -15.45
C TRP A 250 8.84 5.00 -16.58
N ARG A 251 7.64 5.54 -16.49
CA ARG A 251 6.62 5.48 -17.53
C ARG A 251 5.79 6.75 -17.54
N GLU A 252 5.29 7.07 -18.71
CA GLU A 252 4.40 8.21 -18.94
C GLU A 252 2.99 7.71 -19.23
N VAL A 253 2.02 8.46 -18.73
CA VAL A 253 0.59 8.20 -18.87
C VAL A 253 -0.06 9.49 -19.36
N GLU A 254 -0.59 9.47 -20.57
CA GLU A 254 -1.31 10.60 -21.15
C GLU A 254 -2.77 10.55 -20.73
N VAL A 255 -3.30 11.67 -20.21
CA VAL A 255 -4.70 11.81 -19.81
C VAL A 255 -5.28 13.03 -20.51
N GLY A 256 -6.19 12.80 -21.47
CA GLY A 256 -6.86 13.88 -22.19
C GLY A 256 -7.95 14.58 -21.38
N ARG A 257 -8.38 15.75 -21.86
CA ARG A 257 -9.59 16.42 -21.35
C ARG A 257 -10.84 15.56 -21.58
N GLY A 258 -11.76 15.61 -20.61
CA GLY A 258 -13.06 14.96 -20.71
C GLY A 258 -14.07 15.82 -21.48
N ALA A 259 -15.16 15.21 -21.95
CA ALA A 259 -16.19 15.88 -22.74
C ALA A 259 -17.07 16.88 -21.94
N SER A 260 -17.04 16.83 -20.61
CA SER A 260 -17.77 17.74 -19.73
C SER A 260 -16.91 18.13 -18.54
N ASP A 261 -16.92 19.42 -18.18
CA ASP A 261 -16.14 19.98 -17.07
C ASP A 261 -16.35 19.25 -15.74
N GLN A 262 -17.58 18.80 -15.46
CA GLN A 262 -17.91 18.09 -14.22
C GLN A 262 -17.21 16.72 -14.09
N THR A 263 -16.79 16.16 -15.22
CA THR A 263 -16.18 14.82 -15.35
C THR A 263 -14.79 14.88 -15.97
N CYS A 264 -14.28 16.07 -16.27
CA CYS A 264 -13.00 16.27 -16.93
C CYS A 264 -11.87 16.11 -15.91
N PRO A 265 -10.97 15.11 -16.06
CA PRO A 265 -9.88 14.90 -15.12
C PRO A 265 -8.94 16.10 -15.05
N VAL A 266 -8.68 16.76 -16.19
CA VAL A 266 -7.82 17.93 -16.27
C VAL A 266 -8.46 19.14 -15.57
N ALA A 267 -9.73 19.44 -15.84
CA ALA A 267 -10.43 20.55 -15.21
C ALA A 267 -10.55 20.37 -13.69
N ALA A 268 -10.80 19.14 -13.22
CA ALA A 268 -10.82 18.82 -11.80
C ALA A 268 -9.44 19.01 -11.15
N LEU A 269 -8.38 18.59 -11.85
CA LEU A 269 -6.99 18.77 -11.40
C LEU A 269 -6.59 20.24 -11.32
N GLU A 270 -6.88 21.02 -12.37
CA GLU A 270 -6.66 22.47 -12.42
C GLU A 270 -7.41 23.18 -11.29
N SER A 271 -8.68 22.82 -11.07
CA SER A 271 -9.49 23.36 -9.98
C SER A 271 -8.87 23.05 -8.61
N TRP A 272 -8.45 21.80 -8.39
CA TRP A 272 -7.80 21.40 -7.14
C TRP A 272 -6.51 22.19 -6.89
N ILE A 273 -5.63 22.30 -7.88
CA ILE A 273 -4.36 23.02 -7.77
C ILE A 273 -4.62 24.51 -7.48
N ARG A 274 -5.56 25.12 -8.18
CA ARG A 274 -5.93 26.55 -8.03
C ARG A 274 -6.52 26.84 -6.66
N PHE A 275 -7.54 26.10 -6.23
CA PHE A 275 -8.23 26.36 -4.96
C PHE A 275 -7.44 25.85 -3.75
N GLY A 276 -6.65 24.79 -3.92
CA GLY A 276 -5.71 24.30 -2.92
C GLY A 276 -4.43 25.14 -2.79
N ARG A 277 -4.22 26.12 -3.68
CA ARG A 277 -3.04 27.01 -3.74
C ARG A 277 -1.72 26.24 -3.74
N ILE A 278 -1.65 25.17 -4.53
CA ILE A 278 -0.52 24.24 -4.54
C ILE A 278 0.46 24.62 -5.65
N ALA A 279 1.56 25.29 -5.30
CA ALA A 279 2.56 25.72 -6.27
C ALA A 279 3.67 24.69 -6.52
N LYS A 280 4.07 23.92 -5.51
CA LYS A 280 5.18 22.95 -5.56
C LYS A 280 4.98 21.78 -4.60
N GLY A 281 5.73 20.69 -4.75
CA GLY A 281 5.68 19.53 -3.86
C GLY A 281 4.43 18.65 -4.07
N PRO A 282 3.94 17.95 -3.02
CA PRO A 282 2.90 16.93 -3.17
C PRO A 282 1.61 17.48 -3.78
N LEU A 283 1.13 16.81 -4.83
CA LEU A 283 -0.09 17.18 -5.55
C LEU A 283 -1.33 16.97 -4.69
N PHE A 284 -1.43 15.82 -4.02
CA PHE A 284 -2.55 15.51 -3.15
C PHE A 284 -2.12 15.57 -1.69
N ARG A 285 -2.75 16.47 -0.95
CA ARG A 285 -2.41 16.78 0.43
C ARG A 285 -3.58 16.56 1.39
N ARG A 286 -3.24 16.43 2.66
CA ARG A 286 -4.25 16.43 3.71
C ARG A 286 -4.93 17.81 3.78
N ILE A 287 -6.20 17.82 4.18
CA ILE A 287 -6.94 19.05 4.49
C ILE A 287 -7.27 18.97 5.98
N PHE A 288 -7.03 20.05 6.71
CA PHE A 288 -7.31 20.12 8.14
C PHE A 288 -8.81 20.02 8.43
N LYS A 289 -9.15 19.88 9.72
CA LYS A 289 -10.55 19.69 10.17
C LYS A 289 -11.46 20.85 9.76
N ASP A 290 -10.90 22.06 9.68
CA ASP A 290 -11.55 23.31 9.27
C ASP A 290 -12.03 23.32 7.82
N ASN A 291 -11.59 22.37 7.00
CA ASN A 291 -11.90 22.26 5.58
C ASN A 291 -11.48 23.47 4.72
N LYS A 292 -10.56 24.27 5.24
CA LYS A 292 -10.07 25.51 4.60
C LYS A 292 -8.56 25.49 4.42
N THR A 293 -7.86 24.79 5.28
CA THR A 293 -6.39 24.77 5.28
C THR A 293 -5.88 23.47 4.66
N VAL A 294 -5.08 23.61 3.61
CA VAL A 294 -4.36 22.50 2.98
C VAL A 294 -3.02 22.33 3.69
N ASP A 295 -2.72 21.09 4.06
CA ASP A 295 -1.47 20.70 4.69
C ASP A 295 -0.28 20.82 3.72
N VAL A 296 0.95 20.71 4.21
CA VAL A 296 2.15 20.55 3.38
C VAL A 296 2.41 19.07 3.07
N GLU A 297 1.97 18.20 3.97
CA GLU A 297 2.23 16.77 3.91
C GLU A 297 1.42 16.03 2.84
N ARG A 298 2.07 15.01 2.28
CA ARG A 298 1.49 14.11 1.27
C ARG A 298 0.33 13.31 1.86
N LEU A 299 -0.71 13.12 1.05
CA LEU A 299 -1.88 12.35 1.45
C LEU A 299 -1.54 10.85 1.57
N SER A 300 -2.10 10.18 2.59
CA SER A 300 -1.95 8.72 2.73
C SER A 300 -2.69 7.95 1.62
N ASP A 301 -2.05 6.92 1.06
CA ASP A 301 -2.64 6.01 0.06
C ASP A 301 -3.93 5.31 0.56
N LYS A 302 -4.08 5.16 1.88
CA LYS A 302 -5.30 4.64 2.54
C LYS A 302 -6.50 5.56 2.33
N HIS A 303 -6.30 6.86 2.16
CA HIS A 303 -7.38 7.81 1.84
C HIS A 303 -8.06 7.42 0.54
N VAL A 304 -7.31 7.19 -0.54
CA VAL A 304 -7.86 6.81 -1.85
C VAL A 304 -8.74 5.56 -1.75
N ALA A 305 -8.31 4.55 -1.00
CA ALA A 305 -9.09 3.32 -0.82
C ALA A 305 -10.39 3.55 -0.03
N ARG A 306 -10.38 4.45 0.97
CA ARG A 306 -11.59 4.83 1.72
C ARG A 306 -12.53 5.67 0.86
N LEU A 307 -11.98 6.63 0.12
CA LEU A 307 -12.71 7.49 -0.79
C LEU A 307 -13.49 6.68 -1.83
N VAL A 308 -12.82 5.77 -2.54
CA VAL A 308 -13.47 4.91 -3.56
C VAL A 308 -14.61 4.09 -2.96
N LYS A 309 -14.43 3.55 -1.75
CA LYS A 309 -15.49 2.79 -1.08
C LYS A 309 -16.67 3.69 -0.70
N GLN A 310 -16.39 4.82 -0.06
CA GLN A 310 -17.41 5.75 0.41
C GLN A 310 -18.26 6.27 -0.74
N THR A 311 -17.64 6.73 -1.83
CA THR A 311 -18.37 7.26 -2.98
C THR A 311 -19.08 6.17 -3.76
N ALA A 312 -18.53 4.96 -3.87
CA ALA A 312 -19.23 3.85 -4.52
C ALA A 312 -20.48 3.41 -3.74
N LEU A 313 -20.42 3.43 -2.40
CA LEU A 313 -21.57 3.15 -1.55
C LEU A 313 -22.62 4.25 -1.69
N ALA A 314 -22.22 5.52 -1.56
CA ALA A 314 -23.08 6.69 -1.68
C ALA A 314 -23.76 6.79 -3.07
N ALA A 315 -23.05 6.40 -4.14
CA ALA A 315 -23.58 6.41 -5.50
C ALA A 315 -24.54 5.24 -5.80
N GLY A 316 -24.80 4.35 -4.84
CA GLY A 316 -25.71 3.22 -5.04
C GLY A 316 -25.17 2.14 -5.99
N ILE A 317 -23.87 2.12 -6.29
CA ILE A 317 -23.29 1.14 -7.22
C ILE A 317 -23.44 -0.27 -6.63
N ARG A 318 -23.96 -1.20 -7.44
CA ARG A 318 -24.33 -2.56 -7.02
C ARG A 318 -25.36 -2.58 -5.89
N SER A 319 -26.41 -1.77 -6.01
CA SER A 319 -27.54 -1.72 -5.06
C SER A 319 -28.30 -3.04 -4.94
N ASP A 320 -28.05 -4.00 -5.83
CA ASP A 320 -28.52 -5.39 -5.75
C ASP A 320 -27.96 -6.18 -4.55
N LEU A 321 -26.89 -5.69 -3.91
CA LEU A 321 -26.21 -6.38 -2.82
C LEU A 321 -26.31 -5.64 -1.47
N PRO A 322 -26.22 -6.34 -0.32
CA PRO A 322 -26.08 -5.70 0.99
C PRO A 322 -24.84 -4.81 1.07
N GLU A 323 -24.93 -3.71 1.84
CA GLU A 323 -23.86 -2.71 1.97
C GLU A 323 -22.51 -3.32 2.39
N GLY A 324 -22.52 -4.26 3.34
CA GLY A 324 -21.32 -4.96 3.80
C GLY A 324 -20.61 -5.73 2.68
N GLU A 325 -21.37 -6.34 1.76
CA GLU A 325 -20.81 -7.05 0.61
C GLU A 325 -20.30 -6.09 -0.45
N ARG A 326 -21.03 -5.00 -0.72
CA ARG A 326 -20.61 -3.92 -1.63
C ARG A 326 -19.27 -3.32 -1.21
N ALA A 327 -19.09 -3.04 0.09
CA ALA A 327 -17.84 -2.49 0.63
C ALA A 327 -16.62 -3.41 0.43
N LEU A 328 -16.83 -4.72 0.26
CA LEU A 328 -15.78 -5.70 -0.02
C LEU A 328 -15.41 -5.77 -1.51
N LEU A 329 -16.32 -5.37 -2.41
CA LEU A 329 -16.09 -5.36 -3.86
C LEU A 329 -15.16 -4.23 -4.30
N PHE A 330 -15.26 -3.06 -3.67
CA PHE A 330 -14.52 -1.87 -4.08
C PHE A 330 -13.23 -1.63 -3.27
N SER A 331 -12.22 -1.09 -3.93
CA SER A 331 -10.96 -0.67 -3.30
C SER A 331 -10.21 0.35 -4.17
N GLY A 332 -9.06 0.85 -3.72
CA GLY A 332 -8.20 1.69 -4.57
C GLY A 332 -7.74 1.04 -5.88
N HIS A 333 -7.83 -0.29 -6.01
CA HIS A 333 -7.53 -0.99 -7.27
C HIS A 333 -8.69 -0.94 -8.29
N SER A 334 -9.89 -0.57 -7.85
CA SER A 334 -11.09 -0.56 -8.69
C SER A 334 -11.06 0.50 -9.79
N LEU A 335 -10.41 1.66 -9.55
CA LEU A 335 -10.20 2.71 -10.55
C LEU A 335 -9.38 2.20 -11.73
N ARG A 336 -8.24 1.59 -11.42
CA ARG A 336 -7.34 1.00 -12.40
C ARG A 336 -7.96 -0.17 -13.17
N ALA A 337 -8.71 -1.03 -12.47
CA ALA A 337 -9.45 -2.12 -13.10
C ALA A 337 -10.54 -1.58 -14.05
N GLY A 338 -11.18 -0.47 -13.66
CA GLY A 338 -12.15 0.28 -14.45
C GLY A 338 -11.67 0.60 -15.86
N LEU A 339 -10.60 1.39 -15.96
CA LEU A 339 -10.03 1.79 -17.25
C LEU A 339 -9.60 0.60 -18.11
N ALA A 340 -8.94 -0.38 -17.47
CA ALA A 340 -8.49 -1.60 -18.14
C ALA A 340 -9.65 -2.41 -18.76
N SER A 341 -10.84 -2.32 -18.17
CA SER A 341 -12.05 -3.02 -18.61
C SER A 341 -12.93 -2.19 -19.54
N SER A 342 -12.89 -0.86 -19.48
CA SER A 342 -13.75 0.03 -20.29
C SER A 342 -13.11 0.48 -21.60
N ALA A 343 -11.78 0.48 -21.72
CA ALA A 343 -11.09 0.92 -22.92
C ALA A 343 -11.26 -0.10 -24.05
N ASP A 344 -11.96 0.26 -25.13
CA ASP A 344 -12.00 -0.50 -26.39
C ASP A 344 -10.82 -0.13 -27.29
N ILE A 345 -9.62 -0.27 -26.72
CA ILE A 345 -8.35 0.10 -27.35
C ILE A 345 -7.47 -1.15 -27.40
N GLY A 346 -6.64 -1.26 -28.44
CA GLY A 346 -5.73 -2.40 -28.63
C GLY A 346 -4.91 -2.73 -27.37
N GLU A 347 -4.74 -4.03 -27.10
CA GLU A 347 -4.11 -4.60 -25.88
C GLU A 347 -2.77 -3.93 -25.54
N ARG A 348 -1.96 -3.61 -26.57
CA ARG A 348 -0.65 -2.96 -26.43
C ARG A 348 -0.73 -1.57 -25.80
N TYR A 349 -1.73 -0.77 -26.17
CA TYR A 349 -1.91 0.58 -25.62
C TYR A 349 -2.36 0.53 -24.16
N VAL A 350 -3.29 -0.37 -23.84
CA VAL A 350 -3.72 -0.62 -22.45
C VAL A 350 -2.56 -1.12 -21.61
N GLN A 351 -1.73 -2.03 -22.14
CA GLN A 351 -0.53 -2.51 -21.45
C GLN A 351 0.46 -1.38 -21.16
N LYS A 352 0.75 -0.50 -22.14
CA LYS A 352 1.64 0.66 -21.99
C LYS A 352 1.09 1.63 -20.93
N GLN A 353 -0.16 2.07 -21.09
CA GLN A 353 -0.85 3.00 -20.18
C GLN A 353 -0.88 2.49 -18.74
N LEU A 354 -1.06 1.18 -18.56
CA LEU A 354 -1.09 0.56 -17.24
C LEU A 354 0.31 0.18 -16.74
N GLY A 355 1.34 0.10 -17.59
CA GLY A 355 2.67 -0.37 -17.18
C GLY A 355 2.64 -1.83 -16.72
N HIS A 356 1.87 -2.67 -17.42
CA HIS A 356 1.85 -4.12 -17.15
C HIS A 356 3.09 -4.80 -17.71
N ALA A 357 3.77 -5.59 -16.88
CA ALA A 357 4.99 -6.29 -17.24
C ALA A 357 4.79 -7.36 -18.32
N SER A 358 3.57 -7.89 -18.47
CA SER A 358 3.23 -8.86 -19.52
C SER A 358 1.84 -8.62 -20.10
N PRO A 359 1.60 -9.01 -21.37
CA PRO A 359 0.27 -8.95 -21.99
C PRO A 359 -0.79 -9.76 -21.22
N GLU A 360 -0.40 -10.91 -20.65
CA GLU A 360 -1.30 -11.76 -19.85
C GLU A 360 -1.97 -11.03 -18.69
N MET A 361 -1.28 -10.05 -18.08
CA MET A 361 -1.84 -9.23 -17.01
C MET A 361 -2.94 -8.29 -17.52
N THR A 362 -2.85 -7.83 -18.76
CA THR A 362 -3.90 -7.04 -19.44
C THR A 362 -5.07 -7.92 -19.87
N ARG A 363 -4.81 -9.11 -20.43
CA ARG A 363 -5.86 -10.05 -20.89
C ARG A 363 -6.85 -10.46 -19.79
N LYS A 364 -6.42 -10.48 -18.52
CA LYS A 364 -7.30 -10.77 -17.38
C LYS A 364 -8.52 -9.83 -17.33
N TYR A 365 -8.36 -8.55 -17.70
CA TYR A 365 -9.44 -7.57 -17.71
C TYR A 365 -10.32 -7.71 -18.96
N GLN A 366 -9.71 -7.92 -20.13
CA GLN A 366 -10.43 -8.10 -21.41
C GLN A 366 -11.29 -9.38 -21.44
N ARG A 367 -10.76 -10.50 -20.92
CA ARG A 367 -11.51 -11.78 -20.85
C ARG A 367 -12.81 -11.71 -20.06
N ARG A 368 -12.95 -10.76 -19.14
CA ARG A 368 -14.21 -10.55 -18.39
C ARG A 368 -15.24 -9.80 -19.24
N ARG A 369 -14.79 -8.79 -19.99
CA ARG A 369 -15.62 -8.02 -20.94
C ARG A 369 -16.10 -8.88 -22.11
N ASP A 370 -15.18 -9.65 -22.69
CA ASP A 370 -15.41 -10.36 -23.96
C ASP A 370 -15.77 -11.84 -23.78
N ARG A 371 -16.14 -12.24 -22.55
CA ARG A 371 -16.34 -13.64 -22.12
C ARG A 371 -17.28 -14.45 -23.02
N PHE A 372 -18.23 -13.79 -23.68
CA PHE A 372 -19.19 -14.39 -24.62
C PHE A 372 -19.14 -13.79 -26.04
N ARG A 373 -18.22 -12.85 -26.30
CA ARG A 373 -17.94 -12.28 -27.62
C ARG A 373 -16.95 -13.15 -28.40
N THR A 374 -15.90 -13.62 -27.72
CA THR A 374 -14.92 -14.57 -28.27
C THR A 374 -15.05 -15.88 -27.52
N ASN A 375 -16.02 -16.70 -27.90
CA ASN A 375 -16.34 -17.95 -27.22
C ASN A 375 -16.18 -19.12 -28.20
N LEU A 376 -15.45 -20.16 -27.77
CA LEU A 376 -15.23 -21.38 -28.53
C LEU A 376 -16.55 -22.06 -28.90
N THR A 377 -17.56 -22.07 -28.04
CA THR A 377 -18.89 -22.61 -28.33
C THR A 377 -19.52 -21.92 -29.56
N LYS A 378 -19.50 -20.58 -29.60
CA LYS A 378 -19.99 -19.81 -30.76
C LYS A 378 -19.10 -19.99 -32.00
N ALA A 379 -17.78 -20.04 -31.82
CA ALA A 379 -16.84 -20.28 -32.93
C ALA A 379 -16.94 -21.70 -33.49
N SER A 380 -17.39 -22.65 -32.67
CA SER A 380 -17.68 -24.03 -33.03
C SER A 380 -19.12 -24.25 -33.52
N GLY A 381 -19.96 -23.19 -33.59
CA GLY A 381 -21.32 -23.26 -34.11
C GLY A 381 -22.35 -23.94 -33.19
N LEU A 382 -22.07 -24.02 -31.88
CA LEU A 382 -22.96 -24.59 -30.85
C LEU A 382 -23.79 -23.53 -30.12
#